data_AF-A0A7C3Q4Y4-F1
#
_entry.id   AF-A0A7C3Q4Y4-F1
#
_cell.length_a   1.000
_cell.length_b   1.000
_cell.length_c   1.000
_cell.angle_alpha   90.00
_cell.angle_beta   90.00
_cell.angle_gamma   90.00
#
_symmetry.space_group_name_H-M   'P 1'
#
loop_
_entity.id
_entity.type
_entity.pdbx_description
1 polymer ?
#
loop_
_entity_poly.entity_id
_entity_poly.type
_entity_poly.pdbx_seq_one_letter_code
_entity_poly.pdbx_strand_id
1 'polypeptide(L)'
;YTKEFYSLVQNRLTANGLITLQAGTTALTSLLCFGAVYQTLKAVFPIVAPYEASIPSFGLPWGFILASKSMDPRKFSVQEVDEAIAKRIRGELRYYDGETHTGQFLLAKHIRSEIDKADRIIEDNHPLYTYH
;
A
#
# COMPACT_ATOMS: atom_id res chain seq x y z
N TYR A 1 4.31 -12.71 2.87
CA TYR A 1 3.87 -11.50 3.59
C TYR A 1 4.56 -11.35 4.95
N THR A 2 5.70 -12.01 5.20
CA THR A 2 6.36 -11.99 6.51
C THR A 2 7.37 -10.84 6.62
N LYS A 3 7.66 -10.44 7.85
CA LYS A 3 8.68 -9.43 8.18
C LYS A 3 10.05 -9.82 7.63
N GLU A 4 10.41 -11.09 7.73
CA GLU A 4 11.67 -11.65 7.23
C GLU A 4 11.77 -11.50 5.71
N PHE A 5 10.71 -11.89 4.99
CA PHE A 5 10.63 -11.71 3.55
C PHE A 5 10.75 -10.24 3.15
N TYR A 6 10.02 -9.33 3.81
CA TYR A 6 10.13 -7.91 3.49
C TYR A 6 11.49 -7.32 3.83
N SER A 7 12.18 -7.82 4.86
CA SER A 7 13.55 -7.44 5.17
C SER A 7 14.51 -7.83 4.05
N LEU A 8 14.36 -9.04 3.50
CA LEU A 8 15.11 -9.47 2.32
C LEU A 8 14.82 -8.57 1.11
N VAL A 9 13.55 -8.25 0.85
CA VAL A 9 13.17 -7.34 -0.23
C VAL A 9 13.81 -5.97 -0.03
N GLN A 10 13.71 -5.36 1.16
CA GLN A 10 14.33 -4.07 1.44
C GLN A 10 15.84 -4.10 1.18
N ASN A 11 16.54 -5.15 1.62
CA ASN A 11 17.98 -5.29 1.43
C ASN A 11 18.38 -5.40 -0.04
N ARG A 12 17.48 -5.85 -0.93
CA ARG A 12 17.73 -5.95 -2.37
C ARG A 12 17.32 -4.71 -3.16
N LEU A 13 16.53 -3.81 -2.57
CA LEU A 13 16.18 -2.54 -3.20
C LEU A 13 17.37 -1.57 -3.24
N THR A 14 17.46 -0.77 -4.30
CA THR A 14 18.36 0.39 -4.35
C THR A 14 17.98 1.44 -3.28
N ALA A 15 18.79 2.47 -3.07
CA ALA A 15 18.50 3.55 -2.12
C ALA A 15 17.14 4.25 -2.40
N ASN A 16 16.73 4.30 -3.67
CA ASN A 16 15.46 4.88 -4.11
C ASN A 16 14.42 3.82 -4.52
N GLY A 17 14.69 2.54 -4.22
CA GLY A 17 13.78 1.46 -4.54
C GLY A 17 12.55 1.47 -3.64
N LEU A 18 11.43 1.04 -4.19
CA LEU A 18 10.16 0.87 -3.51
C LEU A 18 9.51 -0.43 -3.93
N ILE A 19 8.56 -0.91 -3.13
CA ILE A 19 7.62 -1.97 -3.48
C ILE A 19 6.20 -1.46 -3.37
N THR A 20 5.31 -2.02 -4.17
CA THR A 20 3.86 -1.93 -3.97
C THR A 20 3.25 -3.32 -4.11
N LEU A 21 2.21 -3.61 -3.33
CA LEU A 21 1.51 -4.89 -3.35
C LEU A 21 0.06 -4.75 -2.93
N GLN A 22 -0.78 -5.68 -3.39
CA GLN A 22 -2.12 -5.87 -2.88
C GLN A 22 -2.07 -6.40 -1.44
N ALA A 23 -2.99 -5.95 -0.59
CA ALA A 23 -3.04 -6.25 0.83
C ALA A 23 -4.46 -6.65 1.31
N GLY A 24 -5.30 -7.18 0.41
CA GLY A 24 -6.69 -7.53 0.72
C GLY A 24 -7.64 -6.35 0.75
N THR A 25 -8.88 -6.59 1.20
CA THR A 25 -9.94 -5.57 1.23
C THR A 25 -9.73 -4.52 2.32
N THR A 26 -10.20 -3.29 2.08
CA THR A 26 -10.33 -2.22 3.08
C THR A 26 -11.74 -2.10 3.66
N ALA A 27 -12.61 -3.08 3.42
CA ALA A 27 -13.95 -3.10 4.00
C ALA A 27 -13.87 -3.12 5.53
N LEU A 28 -14.68 -2.27 6.18
CA LEU A 28 -14.66 -2.03 7.64
C LEU A 28 -14.69 -3.33 8.46
N THR A 29 -15.45 -4.33 8.03
CA THR A 29 -15.62 -5.61 8.74
C THR A 29 -14.49 -6.61 8.51
N SER A 30 -13.53 -6.29 7.64
CA SER A 30 -12.56 -7.27 7.09
C SER A 30 -11.14 -6.70 6.99
N LEU A 31 -10.73 -5.87 7.96
CA LEU A 31 -9.43 -5.18 7.96
C LEU A 31 -8.24 -6.01 8.49
N LEU A 32 -8.46 -7.24 8.98
CA LEU A 32 -7.40 -8.05 9.59
C LEU A 32 -6.18 -8.23 8.68
N CYS A 33 -6.38 -8.61 7.42
CA CYS A 33 -5.30 -8.81 6.46
C CYS A 33 -4.60 -7.49 6.15
N PHE A 34 -5.37 -6.46 5.80
CA PHE A 34 -4.83 -5.15 5.42
C PHE A 34 -4.01 -4.52 6.55
N GLY A 35 -4.52 -4.54 7.79
CA GLY A 35 -3.82 -4.05 8.98
C GLY A 35 -2.56 -4.85 9.30
N ALA A 36 -2.62 -6.19 9.22
CA ALA A 36 -1.46 -7.04 9.48
C ALA A 36 -0.33 -6.81 8.46
N VAL A 37 -0.65 -6.69 7.16
CA VAL A 37 0.35 -6.38 6.13
C VAL A 37 0.93 -4.97 6.34
N TYR A 38 0.10 -3.98 6.67
CA TYR A 38 0.54 -2.62 6.98
C TYR A 38 1.54 -2.58 8.15
N GLN A 39 1.23 -3.24 9.27
CA GLN A 39 2.11 -3.26 10.44
C GLN A 39 3.38 -4.06 10.18
N THR A 40 3.29 -5.15 9.42
CA THR A 40 4.47 -5.95 9.02
C THR A 40 5.43 -5.14 8.14
N LEU A 41 4.91 -4.35 7.19
CA LEU A 41 5.73 -3.46 6.38
C LEU A 41 6.35 -2.33 7.22
N LYS A 42 5.61 -1.77 8.18
CA LYS A 42 6.12 -0.72 9.09
C LYS A 42 7.25 -1.19 10.01
N ALA A 43 7.27 -2.48 10.35
CA ALA A 43 8.38 -3.07 11.09
C ALA A 43 9.70 -3.13 10.28
N VAL A 44 9.62 -2.93 8.96
CA VAL A 44 10.75 -3.08 8.04
C VAL A 44 11.10 -1.74 7.40
N PHE A 45 10.14 -1.06 6.76
CA PHE A 45 10.37 0.14 5.96
C PHE A 45 10.11 1.43 6.74
N PRO A 46 10.93 2.49 6.55
CA PRO A 46 10.72 3.78 7.19
C PRO A 46 9.48 4.53 6.62
N ILE A 47 9.08 4.23 5.39
CA ILE A 47 7.92 4.84 4.73
C ILE A 47 6.98 3.73 4.28
N VAL A 48 5.75 3.78 4.79
CA VAL A 48 4.65 2.88 4.41
C VAL A 48 3.41 3.72 4.14
N ALA A 49 2.91 3.64 2.91
CA ALA A 49 1.80 4.43 2.40
C ALA A 49 0.67 3.47 1.92
N PRO A 50 -0.31 3.18 2.79
CA PRO A 50 -1.48 2.40 2.41
C PRO A 50 -2.41 3.24 1.51
N TYR A 51 -3.02 2.60 0.53
CA TYR A 51 -3.99 3.21 -0.37
C TYR A 51 -5.07 2.21 -0.78
N GLU A 52 -6.16 2.70 -1.35
CA GLU A 52 -7.23 1.85 -1.86
C GLU A 52 -7.64 2.24 -3.26
N ALA A 53 -8.11 1.25 -4.02
CA ALA A 53 -8.71 1.46 -5.33
C ALA A 53 -10.04 0.70 -5.40
N SER A 54 -11.00 1.28 -6.12
CA SER A 54 -12.25 0.61 -6.43
C SER A 54 -12.05 -0.36 -7.58
N ILE A 55 -12.27 -1.65 -7.32
CA ILE A 55 -12.21 -2.72 -8.33
C ILE A 55 -13.64 -3.27 -8.47
N PRO A 56 -14.42 -2.82 -9.47
CA PRO A 56 -15.87 -3.10 -9.53
C PRO A 56 -16.22 -4.59 -9.49
N SER A 57 -15.43 -5.44 -10.14
CA SER A 57 -15.64 -6.89 -10.17
C SER A 57 -15.40 -7.60 -8.84
N PHE A 58 -14.77 -6.95 -7.86
CA PHE A 58 -14.51 -7.55 -6.55
C PHE A 58 -15.66 -7.33 -5.56
N GLY A 59 -16.57 -6.38 -5.84
CA GLY A 59 -17.71 -6.08 -4.98
C GLY A 59 -17.37 -5.48 -3.60
N LEU A 60 -16.09 -5.19 -3.34
CA LEU A 60 -15.56 -4.62 -2.10
C LEU A 60 -14.41 -3.66 -2.42
N PRO A 61 -14.12 -2.65 -1.57
CA PRO A 61 -12.95 -1.80 -1.76
C PRO A 61 -11.67 -2.63 -1.56
N TRP A 62 -10.64 -2.34 -2.37
CA TRP A 62 -9.41 -3.14 -2.39
C TRP A 62 -8.19 -2.32 -2.00
N GLY A 63 -7.44 -2.85 -1.04
CA GLY A 63 -6.29 -2.21 -0.44
C GLY A 63 -4.97 -2.62 -1.09
N PHE A 64 -4.09 -1.64 -1.19
CA PHE A 64 -2.72 -1.77 -1.61
C PHE A 64 -1.83 -1.00 -0.63
N ILE A 65 -0.55 -1.36 -0.58
CA ILE A 65 0.42 -0.66 0.28
C ILE A 65 1.70 -0.44 -0.50
N LEU A 66 2.19 0.79 -0.50
CA LEU A 66 3.52 1.12 -1.01
C LEU A 66 4.49 1.23 0.17
N ALA A 67 5.66 0.62 0.06
CA ALA A 67 6.72 0.75 1.05
C ALA A 67 8.05 1.13 0.38
N SER A 68 8.80 2.04 0.99
CA SER A 68 10.04 2.57 0.40
C SER A 68 11.06 2.95 1.47
N LYS A 69 12.31 3.14 1.04
CA LYS A 69 13.41 3.62 1.90
C LYS A 69 13.42 5.14 2.10
N SER A 70 12.93 5.90 1.13
CA SER A 70 13.14 7.36 1.07
C SER A 70 12.02 8.16 0.41
N MET A 71 11.28 7.57 -0.53
CA MET A 71 10.29 8.26 -1.34
C MET A 71 8.88 8.04 -0.82
N ASP A 72 8.22 9.11 -0.36
CA ASP A 72 6.81 9.05 0.07
C ASP A 72 5.89 9.44 -1.09
N PRO A 73 5.06 8.52 -1.61
CA PRO A 73 4.17 8.83 -2.73
C PRO A 73 3.17 9.94 -2.39
N ARG A 74 2.82 10.11 -1.11
CA ARG A 74 1.84 11.13 -0.67
C ARG A 74 2.36 12.57 -0.77
N LYS A 75 3.65 12.74 -1.06
CA LYS A 75 4.29 14.06 -1.19
C LYS A 75 4.32 14.58 -2.62
N PHE A 76 3.97 13.75 -3.61
CA PHE A 76 3.88 14.21 -4.99
C PHE A 76 2.61 15.04 -5.17
N SER A 77 2.76 16.21 -5.78
CA SER A 77 1.65 17.02 -6.26
C SER A 77 0.99 16.35 -7.47
N VAL A 78 -0.27 16.72 -7.73
CA VAL A 78 -1.03 16.30 -8.92
C VAL A 78 -0.21 16.55 -10.18
N GLN A 79 0.37 17.75 -10.29
CA GLN A 79 1.17 18.17 -11.44
C GLN A 79 2.42 17.32 -11.63
N GLU A 80 3.17 17.03 -10.56
CA GLU A 80 4.37 16.18 -10.65
C GLU A 80 4.03 14.76 -11.13
N VAL A 81 2.88 14.22 -10.73
CA VAL A 81 2.41 12.90 -11.18
C VAL A 81 2.02 12.95 -12.65
N ASP A 82 1.24 13.95 -13.07
CA ASP A 82 0.80 14.09 -14.46
C ASP A 82 1.98 14.32 -15.42
N GLU A 83 2.95 15.15 -15.02
CA GLU A 83 4.20 15.34 -15.77
C GLU A 83 5.00 14.04 -15.88
N ALA A 84 5.08 13.26 -14.80
CA ALA A 84 5.74 11.96 -14.82
C ALA A 84 5.02 10.95 -15.73
N ILE A 85 3.68 10.95 -15.77
CA ILE A 85 2.88 10.12 -16.68
C ILE A 85 3.17 10.53 -18.12
N ALA A 86 3.02 11.82 -18.46
CA ALA A 86 3.24 12.33 -19.81
C ALA A 86 4.66 12.05 -20.32
N LYS A 87 5.66 12.08 -19.43
CA LYS A 87 7.06 11.81 -19.77
C LYS A 87 7.36 10.31 -19.99
N ARG A 88 6.65 9.40 -19.30
CA ARG A 88 7.06 7.99 -19.19
C ARG A 88 6.10 7.01 -19.84
N ILE A 89 4.82 7.35 -19.96
CA ILE A 89 3.76 6.48 -20.46
C ILE A 89 3.36 6.92 -21.87
N ARG A 90 3.23 5.96 -22.78
CA ARG A 90 2.70 6.20 -24.13
C ARG A 90 1.20 5.92 -24.14
N GLY A 91 0.42 6.87 -24.64
CA GLY A 91 -1.04 6.78 -24.67
C GLY A 91 -1.71 7.33 -23.41
N GLU A 92 -3.02 7.18 -23.34
CA GLU A 92 -3.86 7.71 -22.27
C GLU A 92 -4.17 6.65 -21.21
N LEU A 93 -4.00 6.99 -19.94
CA LEU A 93 -4.41 6.14 -18.82
C LEU A 93 -5.91 6.34 -18.55
N ARG A 94 -6.63 5.24 -18.37
CA ARG A 94 -8.10 5.26 -18.21
C ARG A 94 -8.59 5.42 -16.77
N TYR A 95 -7.70 5.24 -15.79
CA TYR A 95 -8.03 5.23 -14.37
C TYR A 95 -7.16 6.17 -13.55
N TYR A 96 -5.88 6.32 -13.92
CA TYR A 96 -4.88 6.90 -13.05
C TYR A 96 -4.33 8.21 -13.62
N ASP A 97 -4.41 9.25 -12.83
CA ASP A 97 -3.86 10.60 -13.02
C ASP A 97 -3.39 11.14 -11.66
N GLY A 98 -2.94 12.39 -11.61
CA GLY A 98 -2.48 13.02 -10.38
C GLY A 98 -3.58 13.20 -9.31
N GLU A 99 -4.82 13.46 -9.72
CA GLU A 99 -5.95 13.58 -8.78
C GLU A 99 -6.28 12.22 -8.15
N THR A 100 -6.36 11.18 -8.96
CA THR A 100 -6.58 9.79 -8.52
C THR A 100 -5.44 9.32 -7.64
N HIS A 101 -4.19 9.64 -8.01
CA HIS A 101 -3.02 9.35 -7.17
C HIS A 101 -3.15 9.95 -5.78
N THR A 102 -3.56 11.22 -5.69
CA THR A 102 -3.76 11.87 -4.40
C THR A 102 -4.90 11.21 -3.63
N GLY A 103 -6.04 11.02 -4.29
CA GLY A 103 -7.27 10.48 -3.70
C GLY A 103 -7.11 9.09 -3.10
N GLN A 104 -6.42 8.16 -3.78
CA GLN A 104 -6.27 6.79 -3.30
C GLN A 104 -5.51 6.69 -1.96
N PHE A 105 -4.61 7.63 -1.65
CA PHE A 105 -3.89 7.65 -0.36
C PHE A 105 -4.67 8.33 0.78
N LEU A 106 -5.82 8.96 0.49
CA LEU A 106 -6.65 9.65 1.48
C LEU A 106 -7.68 8.72 2.12
N LEU A 107 -7.19 7.65 2.77
CA LEU A 107 -8.05 6.66 3.43
C LEU A 107 -8.97 7.29 4.48
N ALA A 108 -10.19 6.76 4.58
CA ALA A 108 -11.16 7.19 5.58
C ALA A 108 -10.60 7.09 7.02
N LYS A 109 -11.04 8.00 7.90
CA LYS A 109 -10.52 8.09 9.28
C LYS A 109 -10.62 6.77 10.05
N HIS A 110 -11.71 6.02 9.84
CA HIS A 110 -11.91 4.75 10.53
C HIS A 110 -10.89 3.69 10.06
N ILE A 111 -10.61 3.59 8.75
CA ILE A 111 -9.61 2.67 8.22
C ILE A 111 -8.24 3.00 8.83
N ARG A 112 -7.84 4.28 8.77
CA ARG A 112 -6.56 4.74 9.36
C ARG A 112 -6.45 4.39 10.85
N SER A 113 -7.49 4.68 11.61
CA SER A 113 -7.57 4.35 13.04
C SER A 113 -7.38 2.85 13.31
N GLU A 114 -8.05 1.98 12.56
CA GLU A 114 -8.02 0.54 12.82
C GLU A 114 -6.70 -0.11 12.39
N ILE A 115 -6.12 0.29 11.26
CA ILE A 115 -4.81 -0.25 10.84
C ILE A 115 -3.66 0.22 11.73
N ASP A 116 -3.75 1.43 12.31
CA ASP A 116 -2.74 1.94 13.24
C ASP A 116 -2.80 1.24 14.62
N LYS A 117 -3.98 0.79 15.03
CA LYS A 117 -4.18 0.00 16.27
C LYS A 117 -3.86 -1.48 16.11
N ALA A 118 -3.78 -1.98 14.87
CA ALA A 118 -3.47 -3.38 14.63
C ALA A 118 -2.10 -3.73 15.25
N ASP A 119 -2.01 -4.88 15.92
CA ASP A 119 -0.81 -5.37 16.59
C ASP A 119 -0.18 -6.58 15.87
N ARG A 120 -0.87 -7.11 14.86
CA ARG A 120 -0.43 -8.29 14.13
C ARG A 120 0.76 -7.99 13.22
N ILE A 121 1.93 -8.52 13.58
CA ILE A 121 3.08 -8.67 12.68
C ILE A 121 3.07 -10.11 12.14
N ILE A 122 3.21 -10.27 10.83
CA ILE A 122 3.29 -11.56 10.15
C ILE A 122 4.76 -11.98 10.13
N GLU A 123 5.08 -13.12 10.72
CA GLU A 123 6.46 -13.63 10.82
C GLU A 123 6.51 -15.06 10.26
N ASP A 124 7.68 -15.51 9.81
CA ASP A 124 7.86 -16.87 9.26
C ASP A 124 7.40 -17.97 10.25
N ASN A 125 7.63 -17.76 11.55
CA ASN A 125 7.20 -18.65 12.62
C ASN A 125 5.79 -18.33 13.17
N HIS A 126 5.15 -17.27 12.69
CA HIS A 126 3.82 -16.85 13.10
C HIS A 126 2.99 -16.33 11.90
N PRO A 127 2.73 -17.18 10.90
CA PRO A 127 2.04 -16.78 9.69
C PRO A 127 0.59 -16.36 9.97
N LEU A 128 0.02 -15.54 9.08
CA LEU A 128 -1.40 -15.19 9.08
C LEU A 128 -2.11 -16.05 8.03
N TYR A 129 -3.19 -16.71 8.43
CA TYR A 129 -4.09 -17.44 7.55
C TYR A 129 -5.44 -16.72 7.52
N THR A 130 -5.97 -16.44 6.33
CA THR A 130 -7.22 -15.69 6.13
C THR A 130 -8.37 -16.55 5.63
N TYR A 131 -8.19 -17.87 5.62
CA TYR A 131 -9.20 -18.84 5.20
C TYR A 131 -9.48 -19.79 6.38
N HIS A 132 -10.76 -19.90 6.73
CA HIS A 132 -11.32 -21.00 7.51
C HIS A 132 -12.30 -21.76 6.61
#